data_AF-A0A0F9WAF5-F1
#
_entry.id   AF-A0A0F9WAF5-F1
#
_cell.length_a   1.000
_cell.length_b   1.000
_cell.length_c   1.000
_cell.angle_alpha   90.00
_cell.angle_beta   90.00
_cell.angle_gamma   90.00
#
_symmetry.space_group_name_H-M   'P 1'
#
loop_
_entity.id
_entity.type
_entity.pdbx_description
1 polymer ?
#
loop_
_entity_poly.entity_id
_entity_poly.type
_entity_poly.pdbx_seq_one_letter_code
_entity_poly.pdbx_strand_id
1 'polypeptide(L)' 'MAWGYFSYFGLGKVVFIEGKMNAELYVNILFNNLPDLARLMGQQNYIFQQDNNP' A
#
# COMPACT_ATOMS: atom_id res chain seq x y z
N MET A 1 9.74 -1.62 -10.94
CA MET A 1 8.35 -2.06 -10.68
C MET A 1 7.57 -0.91 -10.05
N ALA A 2 6.25 -0.98 -9.97
CA ALA A 2 5.48 0.00 -9.21
C ALA A 2 4.55 -0.73 -8.23
N TRP A 3 4.39 -0.16 -7.04
CA TRP A 3 3.38 -0.58 -6.07
C TRP A 3 2.40 0.57 -5.86
N GLY A 4 1.12 0.27 -5.75
CA GLY A 4 0.11 1.28 -5.50
C GLY A 4 -1.08 0.71 -4.77
N TYR A 5 -1.91 1.59 -4.24
CA TYR A 5 -3.12 1.22 -3.51
C TYR A 5 -4.28 2.15 -3.89
N PHE A 6 -5.50 1.66 -3.70
CA PHE A 6 -6.72 2.42 -3.93
C PHE A 6 -7.83 1.88 -3.03
N SER A 7 -8.94 2.61 -2.96
CA SER A 7 -10.15 2.21 -2.25
C SER A 7 -11.38 2.69 -3.00
N TYR A 8 -12.58 2.34 -2.50
CA TYR A 8 -13.83 2.92 -2.96
C TYR A 8 -13.82 4.46 -2.92
N PHE A 9 -13.12 5.06 -1.95
CA PHE A 9 -13.03 6.50 -1.76
C PHE A 9 -12.05 7.19 -2.72
N GLY A 10 -11.28 6.44 -3.50
CA GLY A 10 -10.41 6.99 -4.54
C GLY A 10 -9.05 6.30 -4.66
N LEU A 11 -8.20 6.90 -5.49
CA LEU A 11 -6.85 6.44 -5.75
C LEU A 11 -5.89 6.87 -4.64
N GLY A 12 -5.00 5.96 -4.26
CA GLY A 12 -3.88 6.23 -3.38
C GLY A 12 -2.60 6.59 -4.14
N LYS A 13 -1.47 6.51 -3.43
CA LYS A 13 -0.15 6.77 -4.01
C LYS A 13 0.34 5.60 -4.86
N VAL A 14 1.21 5.92 -5.81
CA VAL A 14 2.04 4.96 -6.54
C VAL A 14 3.50 5.18 -6.13
N VAL A 15 4.15 4.11 -5.69
CA VAL A 15 5.55 4.06 -5.29
C VAL A 15 6.34 3.33 -6.38
N PHE A 16 7.32 4.01 -6.96
CA PHE A 16 8.26 3.40 -7.89
C PHE A 16 9.33 2.62 -7.14
N ILE A 17 9.59 1.41 -7.59
CA ILE A 17 10.51 0.47 -6.96
C ILE A 17 11.66 0.21 -7.92
N GLU A 18 12.86 0.52 -7.45
CA GLU A 18 14.11 0.17 -8.10
C GLU A 18 14.49 -1.27 -7.76
N GLY A 19 14.80 -2.08 -8.78
CA GLY A 19 15.13 -3.49 -8.61
C GLY A 19 13.94 -4.39 -8.24
N LYS A 20 14.24 -5.52 -7.59
CA LYS A 20 13.25 -6.52 -7.16
C LYS A 20 12.79 -6.22 -5.74
N MET A 21 11.47 -6.17 -5.53
CA MET A 21 10.89 -6.06 -4.20
C MET A 21 11.18 -7.32 -3.39
N ASN A 22 11.70 -7.15 -2.18
CA ASN A 22 11.85 -8.19 -1.17
C ASN A 22 10.91 -7.93 0.01
N ALA A 23 10.83 -8.87 0.96
CA ALA A 23 9.93 -8.77 2.11
C ALA A 23 10.18 -7.52 2.97
N GLU A 24 11.45 -7.17 3.22
CA GLU A 24 11.81 -5.98 4.00
C GLU A 24 11.33 -4.69 3.33
N LEU A 25 11.59 -4.54 2.03
CA LEU A 25 11.12 -3.39 1.27
C LEU A 25 9.59 -3.33 1.26
N TYR A 26 8.92 -4.47 1.13
CA TYR A 26 7.46 -4.52 1.15
C TYR A 26 6.89 -4.05 2.50
N VAL A 27 7.44 -4.53 3.62
CA VAL A 27 7.07 -4.08 4.96
C VAL A 27 7.27 -2.56 5.11
N ASN A 28 8.39 -2.03 4.62
CA ASN A 28 8.66 -0.59 4.64
C ASN A 28 7.67 0.20 3.78
N ILE A 29 7.29 -0.32 2.61
CA ILE A 29 6.27 0.29 1.75
C ILE A 29 4.93 0.34 2.50
N LEU A 30 4.49 -0.76 3.12
CA LEU A 30 3.24 -0.79 3.88
C LEU A 30 3.27 0.20 5.05
N PHE A 31 4.33 0.17 5.86
CA PHE A 31 4.47 1.06 7.03
C PHE A 31 4.36 2.54 6.64
N ASN A 32 5.02 2.93 5.54
CA ASN A 32 5.05 4.33 5.11
C ASN A 32 3.76 4.80 4.41
N ASN A 33 2.91 3.89 3.91
CA ASN A 33 1.79 4.26 3.03
C ASN A 33 0.40 3.88 3.56
N LEU A 34 0.26 2.84 4.39
CA LEU A 34 -1.04 2.45 4.94
C LEU A 34 -1.70 3.55 5.80
N PRO A 35 -0.99 4.39 6.57
CA PRO A 35 -1.62 5.50 7.29
C PRO A 35 -2.30 6.51 6.37
N ASP A 36 -1.73 6.77 5.20
CA ASP A 36 -2.35 7.67 4.21
C ASP A 36 -3.58 7.03 3.55
N LEU A 37 -3.54 5.72 3.30
CA LEU A 37 -4.73 4.97 2.87
C LEU A 37 -5.85 5.05 3.93
N ALA A 38 -5.51 4.87 5.20
CA ALA A 38 -6.48 5.00 6.29
C ALA A 38 -7.12 6.40 6.33
N ARG A 39 -6.33 7.46 6.10
CA ARG A 39 -6.85 8.84 6.00
C ARG A 39 -7.78 9.03 4.80
N LEU A 40 -7.45 8.46 3.64
CA LEU A 40 -8.30 8.48 2.44
C LEU A 40 -9.68 7.87 2.72
N MET A 41 -9.74 6.86 3.59
CA MET A 41 -10.98 6.19 4.00
C MET A 41 -11.64 6.82 5.24
N GLY A 42 -11.22 8.02 5.65
CA GLY A 42 -11.78 8.71 6.82
C GLY A 42 -11.52 7.99 8.14
N GLN A 43 -10.39 7.28 8.25
CA GLN A 43 -9.96 6.52 9.44
C GLN A 43 -10.97 5.47 9.92
N GLN A 44 -11.81 4.96 9.02
CA GLN A 44 -12.74 3.88 9.35
C GLN A 44 -12.02 2.54 9.52
N ASN A 45 -12.71 1.56 10.10
CA ASN A 45 -12.26 0.17 10.06
C ASN A 45 -12.19 -0.28 8.60
N TYR A 46 -11.01 -0.70 8.15
CA TYR A 46 -10.78 -1.15 6.79
C TYR A 46 -10.12 -2.52 6.74
N ILE A 47 -10.30 -3.20 5.61
CA ILE A 47 -9.64 -4.46 5.30
C ILE A 47 -8.55 -4.15 4.28
N PHE A 48 -7.31 -4.51 4.61
CA PHE A 48 -6.22 -4.47 3.65
C PHE A 48 -6.21 -5.78 2.85
N GLN A 49 -6.12 -5.68 1.52
CA GLN A 49 -6.08 -6.83 0.61
C GLN A 49 -4.82 -6.75 -0.25
N GLN A 50 -4.15 -7.89 -0.39
CA GLN A 50 -2.97 -8.11 -1.22
C GLN A 50 -3.02 -9.53 -1.79
N ASP A 51 -2.11 -9.84 -2.73
CA ASP A 51 -1.90 -11.21 -3.20
C ASP A 51 -1.17 -12.07 -2.14
N ASN A 52 -0.92 -13.33 -2.48
CA ASN A 52 -0.25 -14.30 -1.60
C ASN A 52 1.22 -14.52 -2.01
N ASN A 53 1.90 -13.46 -2.48
CA ASN A 53 3.30 -13.55 -2.87
C ASN A 53 4.20 -13.85 -1.65
N PRO A 54 5.08 -14.88 -1.70
CA PRO A 54 5.98 -15.23 -0.61
C PRO A 54 7.03 -14.17 -0.26
#